data_AF-A0A929J2G1-F1
#
_entry.id   AF-A0A929J2G1-F1
#
_cell.length_a   1.000
_cell.length_b   1.000
_cell.length_c   1.000
_cell.angle_alpha   90.00
_cell.angle_beta   90.00
_cell.angle_gamma   90.00
#
_symmetry.space_group_name_H-M   'P 1'
#
loop_
_entity.id
_entity.type
_entity.pdbx_description
1 polymer ?
#
loop_
_entity_poly.entity_id
_entity_poly.type
_entity_poly.pdbx_seq_one_letter_code
_entity_poly.pdbx_strand_id
1 'polypeptide(L)'
;YRMAIVSIKKQYPGHAKRIMFGVWSFLRQFMYTKFVIITDDDINVRNWQDVIWAITTRMDPVRDTTLIENTPIDYLDFASPVSGLGGKIGFDATNKWQGETQREWGKPVSMSQEVKNKIDDIWDELGIDFK
;
A
#
# COMPACT_ATOMS: atom_id res chain seq x y z
N TYR A 1 2.03 16.48 0.22
CA TYR A 1 1.71 15.09 0.59
C TYR A 1 2.98 14.25 0.52
N ARG A 2 3.50 13.79 1.68
CA ARG A 2 4.80 13.10 1.75
C ARG A 2 4.69 11.57 1.64
N MET A 3 3.48 11.03 1.77
CA MET A 3 3.18 9.60 1.65
C MET A 3 1.95 9.39 0.77
N ALA A 4 1.97 8.31 -0.03
CA ALA A 4 0.83 7.82 -0.79
C ALA A 4 0.63 6.32 -0.53
N ILE A 5 -0.63 5.90 -0.43
CA ILE A 5 -1.01 4.49 -0.33
C ILE A 5 -1.88 4.21 -1.55
N VAL A 6 -1.49 3.21 -2.34
CA VAL A 6 -2.10 2.90 -3.62
C VAL A 6 -2.57 1.47 -3.62
N SER A 7 -3.86 1.28 -3.79
CA SER A 7 -4.47 -0.03 -3.96
C SER A 7 -4.58 -0.36 -5.45
N ILE A 8 -4.20 -1.58 -5.83
CA ILE A 8 -4.17 -2.04 -7.21
C ILE A 8 -4.78 -3.43 -7.36
N LYS A 9 -5.29 -3.71 -8.56
CA LYS A 9 -5.55 -5.08 -9.00
C LYS A 9 -4.27 -5.62 -9.62
N LYS A 10 -3.50 -6.42 -8.88
CA LYS A 10 -2.23 -6.98 -9.36
C LYS A 10 -2.48 -7.93 -10.55
N GLN A 11 -1.69 -7.79 -11.61
CA GLN A 11 -1.86 -8.57 -12.85
C GLN A 11 -0.66 -9.47 -13.17
N TYR A 12 0.51 -9.22 -12.57
CA TYR A 12 1.73 -9.99 -12.82
C TYR A 12 2.78 -9.77 -11.71
N PRO A 13 3.79 -10.67 -11.58
CA PRO A 13 4.95 -10.48 -10.69
C PRO A 13 5.71 -9.17 -10.96
N GLY A 14 5.99 -8.39 -9.92
CA GLY A 14 6.68 -7.10 -10.02
C GLY A 14 5.79 -5.91 -10.43
N HIS A 15 4.48 -6.10 -10.57
CA HIS A 15 3.55 -5.03 -10.94
C HIS A 15 3.61 -3.82 -9.98
N ALA A 16 3.77 -4.06 -8.67
CA ALA A 16 3.86 -3.00 -7.68
C ALA A 16 5.00 -2.02 -7.96
N LYS A 17 6.18 -2.50 -8.39
CA LYS A 17 7.31 -1.62 -8.75
C LYS A 17 6.96 -0.68 -9.91
N ARG A 18 6.27 -1.18 -10.94
CA ARG A 18 5.81 -0.33 -12.06
C ARG A 18 4.92 0.80 -11.55
N ILE A 19 4.02 0.49 -10.62
CA ILE A 19 3.12 1.49 -10.05
C ILE A 19 3.88 2.50 -9.19
N MET A 20 4.84 2.07 -8.36
CA MET A 20 5.70 2.98 -7.59
C MET A 20 6.42 3.99 -8.50
N PHE A 21 7.07 3.52 -9.56
CA PHE A 21 7.73 4.41 -10.52
C PHE A 21 6.74 5.31 -11.26
N GLY A 22 5.53 4.84 -11.54
CA GLY A 22 4.44 5.67 -12.09
C GLY A 22 4.05 6.81 -11.15
N VAL A 23 3.87 6.52 -9.85
CA VAL A 23 3.55 7.55 -8.83
C VAL A 23 4.64 8.62 -8.78
N TRP A 24 5.91 8.23 -8.83
CA TRP A 24 7.03 9.17 -8.74
C TRP A 24 7.32 9.96 -10.02
N SER A 25 6.76 9.57 -11.18
CA SER A 25 7.12 10.16 -12.47
C SER A 25 5.96 10.79 -13.23
N PHE A 26 4.74 10.29 -13.09
CA PHE A 26 3.66 10.62 -14.02
C PHE A 26 3.06 12.01 -13.78
N LEU A 27 2.69 12.33 -12.53
CA LEU A 27 2.09 13.62 -12.17
C LEU A 27 3.04 14.43 -11.29
N ARG A 28 3.22 15.71 -11.64
CA ARG A 28 4.05 16.65 -10.87
C ARG A 28 3.67 16.73 -9.40
N GLN A 29 2.38 16.58 -9.09
CA GLN A 29 1.87 16.63 -7.72
C GLN A 29 2.42 15.51 -6.80
N PHE A 30 2.87 14.39 -7.37
CA PHE A 30 3.39 13.23 -6.63
C PHE A 30 4.92 13.06 -6.72
N MET A 31 5.62 13.92 -7.50
CA MET A 31 7.08 13.84 -7.66
C MET A 31 7.85 13.98 -6.34
N TYR A 32 7.31 14.70 -5.36
CA TYR A 32 7.93 14.89 -4.04
C TYR A 32 7.41 13.92 -2.97
N THR A 33 6.54 12.98 -3.33
CA THR A 33 6.09 11.94 -2.39
C THR A 33 7.26 11.01 -2.05
N LYS A 34 7.62 10.95 -0.77
CA LYS A 34 8.78 10.20 -0.25
C LYS A 34 8.47 8.73 -0.01
N PHE A 35 7.26 8.45 0.45
CA PHE A 35 6.81 7.12 0.84
C PHE A 35 5.67 6.66 -0.05
N VAL A 36 5.80 5.49 -0.65
CA VAL A 36 4.71 4.87 -1.43
C VAL A 36 4.47 3.47 -0.91
N ILE A 37 3.24 3.17 -0.51
CA ILE A 37 2.83 1.81 -0.13
C ILE A 37 1.89 1.30 -1.21
N ILE A 38 2.20 0.15 -1.80
CA ILE A 38 1.33 -0.51 -2.78
C ILE A 38 0.65 -1.69 -2.10
N THR A 39 -0.67 -1.75 -2.17
CA THR A 39 -1.51 -2.82 -1.61
C THR A 39 -2.41 -3.42 -2.69
N ASP A 40 -3.00 -4.57 -2.44
CA ASP A 40 -4.04 -5.12 -3.33
C ASP A 40 -5.39 -4.37 -3.16
N ASP A 41 -6.40 -4.75 -3.94
CA ASP A 41 -7.75 -4.16 -3.98
C ASP A 41 -8.65 -4.57 -2.82
N ASP A 42 -8.25 -5.56 -2.02
CA ASP A 42 -8.93 -5.96 -0.79
C ASP A 42 -8.58 -5.09 0.43
N ILE A 43 -7.61 -4.17 0.29
CA ILE A 43 -7.16 -3.28 1.37
C ILE A 43 -7.82 -1.91 1.26
N ASN A 44 -8.49 -1.46 2.33
CA ASN A 44 -8.95 -0.08 2.41
C ASN A 44 -7.78 0.86 2.74
N VAL A 45 -7.27 1.56 1.73
CA VAL A 45 -6.13 2.49 1.86
C VAL A 45 -6.38 3.71 2.77
N ARG A 46 -7.63 3.95 3.17
CA ARG A 46 -8.00 5.02 4.11
C ARG A 46 -8.08 4.52 5.56
N ASN A 47 -7.94 3.22 5.78
CA ASN A 47 -7.93 2.59 7.09
C ASN A 47 -6.49 2.14 7.41
N TRP A 48 -5.90 2.69 8.46
CA TRP A 48 -4.53 2.36 8.83
C TRP A 48 -4.37 0.94 9.35
N GLN A 49 -5.39 0.38 10.01
CA GLN A 49 -5.36 -1.01 10.48
C GLN A 49 -5.20 -1.97 9.30
N ASP A 50 -5.95 -1.76 8.21
CA ASP A 50 -5.85 -2.58 6.99
C ASP A 50 -4.47 -2.44 6.32
N VAL A 51 -3.95 -1.21 6.22
CA VAL A 51 -2.65 -0.92 5.57
C VAL A 51 -1.50 -1.54 6.37
N ILE A 52 -1.51 -1.39 7.69
CA ILE A 52 -0.49 -1.99 8.56
C ILE A 52 -0.60 -3.52 8.55
N TRP A 53 -1.81 -4.07 8.50
CA TRP A 53 -2.00 -5.52 8.34
C TRP A 53 -1.40 -6.02 7.03
N ALA A 54 -1.61 -5.33 5.90
CA ALA A 54 -1.01 -5.70 4.63
C ALA A 54 0.52 -5.67 4.69
N ILE A 55 1.12 -4.61 5.26
CA ILE A 55 2.58 -4.49 5.41
C ILE A 55 3.13 -5.62 6.27
N THR A 56 2.53 -5.89 7.43
CA THR A 56 3.07 -6.83 8.42
C THR A 56 2.86 -8.30 8.05
N THR A 57 1.92 -8.61 7.15
CA THR A 57 1.61 -9.99 6.76
C THR A 57 2.03 -10.36 5.34
N ARG A 58 2.15 -9.38 4.43
CA ARG A 58 2.43 -9.63 3.00
C ARG A 58 3.85 -9.25 2.59
N MET A 59 4.65 -8.64 3.46
CA MET A 59 5.99 -8.16 3.13
C MET A 59 7.09 -8.92 3.85
N ASP A 60 8.17 -9.18 3.11
CA ASP A 60 9.51 -9.31 3.65
C ASP A 60 10.22 -7.94 3.51
N PRO A 61 10.70 -7.32 4.60
CA PRO A 61 11.25 -5.96 4.55
C PRO A 61 12.42 -5.77 3.58
N VAL A 62 13.28 -6.77 3.42
CA VAL A 62 14.49 -6.66 2.59
C VAL A 62 14.14 -6.83 1.11
N ARG A 63 13.30 -7.84 0.80
CA ARG A 63 12.90 -8.15 -0.58
C ARG A 63 11.93 -7.12 -1.16
N ASP A 64 11.00 -6.64 -0.35
CA ASP A 64 9.81 -5.92 -0.83
C ASP A 64 9.89 -4.39 -0.62
N THR A 65 11.03 -3.90 -0.14
CA THR A 65 11.33 -2.48 -0.06
C THR A 65 12.16 -2.03 -1.25
N THR A 66 11.76 -0.95 -1.90
CA THR A 66 12.52 -0.29 -2.98
C THR A 66 13.02 1.05 -2.47
N LEU A 67 14.34 1.23 -2.45
CA LEU A 67 15.00 2.49 -2.12
C LEU A 67 15.53 3.15 -3.38
N ILE A 68 15.32 4.45 -3.51
CA ILE A 68 15.90 5.28 -4.58
C ILE A 68 16.55 6.49 -3.93
N GLU A 69 17.83 6.67 -4.21
CA GLU A 69 18.63 7.77 -3.70
C GLU A 69 18.66 8.94 -4.70
N ASN A 70 19.10 10.11 -4.23
CA ASN A 70 19.37 11.29 -5.06
C ASN A 70 18.19 11.70 -5.95
N THR A 71 16.97 11.68 -5.41
CA THR A 71 15.76 12.09 -6.10
C THR A 71 15.36 13.52 -5.73
N PRO A 72 14.64 14.26 -6.60
CA PRO A 72 14.11 15.57 -6.27
C PRO A 72 13.13 15.51 -5.08
N ILE A 73 13.34 16.37 -4.08
CA ILE A 73 12.51 16.53 -2.89
C ILE A 73 12.20 18.02 -2.69
N ASP A 74 11.17 18.33 -1.90
CA ASP A 74 10.87 19.70 -1.49
C ASP A 74 12.07 20.34 -0.78
N TYR A 75 12.47 21.54 -1.20
CA TYR A 75 13.61 22.27 -0.62
C TYR A 75 13.40 22.64 0.85
N LEU A 76 12.13 22.70 1.32
CA LEU A 76 11.76 22.93 2.71
C LEU A 76 11.78 21.66 3.57
N ASP A 77 12.02 20.48 2.99
CA ASP A 77 12.11 19.25 3.77
C ASP A 77 13.47 19.12 4.46
N PHE A 78 13.57 19.63 5.68
CA PHE A 78 14.76 19.56 6.54
C PHE A 78 15.19 18.13 6.90
N ALA A 79 14.35 17.12 6.67
CA ALA A 79 14.73 15.72 6.88
C ALA A 79 15.49 15.12 5.67
N SER A 80 15.68 15.89 4.59
CA SER A 80 16.56 15.51 3.48
C SER A 80 18.02 15.83 3.82
N PRO A 81 18.99 15.02 3.34
CA PRO A 81 20.41 15.27 3.62
C PRO A 81 20.93 16.54 2.95
N VAL A 82 20.35 16.92 1.80
CA VAL A 82 20.69 18.12 1.04
C VAL A 82 19.39 18.78 0.59
N SER A 83 19.28 20.12 0.70
CA SER A 83 18.07 20.83 0.28
C SER A 83 17.75 20.53 -1.19
N GLY A 84 16.53 20.07 -1.44
CA GLY A 84 16.05 19.71 -2.79
C GLY A 84 16.40 18.29 -3.24
N LEU A 85 17.20 17.53 -2.49
CA LEU A 85 17.70 16.22 -2.90
C LEU A 85 17.66 15.18 -1.76
N GLY A 86 17.01 14.04 -1.99
CA GLY A 86 16.93 13.00 -0.97
C GLY A 86 16.41 11.66 -1.47
N GLY A 87 16.19 10.76 -0.51
CA GLY A 87 15.70 9.41 -0.78
C GLY A 87 14.18 9.32 -0.93
N LYS A 88 13.75 8.32 -1.69
CA LYS A 88 12.38 7.80 -1.76
C LYS A 88 12.37 6.33 -1.39
N ILE A 89 11.27 5.89 -0.79
CA ILE A 89 11.06 4.52 -0.38
C ILE A 89 9.68 4.04 -0.82
N GLY A 90 9.66 2.85 -1.43
CA GLY A 90 8.47 2.14 -1.86
C GLY A 90 8.34 0.82 -1.11
N PHE A 91 7.13 0.52 -0.65
CA PHE A 91 6.79 -0.73 0.05
C PHE A 91 5.79 -1.52 -0.79
N ASP A 92 6.18 -2.72 -1.23
CA ASP A 92 5.29 -3.64 -1.92
C ASP A 92 4.58 -4.54 -0.91
N ALA A 93 3.43 -4.10 -0.42
CA ALA A 93 2.54 -4.84 0.47
C ALA A 93 1.48 -5.66 -0.29
N THR A 94 1.69 -5.97 -1.57
CA THR A 94 0.78 -6.84 -2.33
C THR A 94 1.02 -8.32 -2.02
N ASN A 95 0.03 -9.17 -2.30
CA ASN A 95 0.20 -10.62 -2.29
C ASN A 95 1.31 -11.03 -3.25
N LYS A 96 2.18 -11.94 -2.81
CA LYS A 96 3.34 -12.38 -3.59
C LYS A 96 2.98 -13.59 -4.45
N TRP A 97 3.29 -13.48 -5.73
CA TRP A 97 2.98 -14.49 -6.74
C TRP A 97 4.20 -15.40 -6.96
N GLN A 98 3.99 -16.49 -7.70
CA GLN A 98 5.09 -17.35 -8.14
C GLN A 98 6.14 -16.52 -8.89
N GLY A 99 7.41 -16.70 -8.53
CA GLY A 99 8.53 -15.91 -9.02
C GLY A 99 8.95 -14.76 -8.09
N GLU A 100 8.04 -14.23 -7.26
CA GLU A 100 8.38 -13.30 -6.17
C GLU A 100 8.64 -14.04 -4.84
N THR A 101 8.06 -15.23 -4.71
CA THR A 101 8.31 -16.17 -3.63
C THR A 101 8.23 -17.61 -4.12
N GLN A 102 8.85 -18.52 -3.38
CA GLN A 102 8.77 -19.98 -3.57
C GLN A 102 7.85 -20.65 -2.53
N ARG A 103 7.28 -19.85 -1.62
CA ARG A 103 6.41 -20.35 -0.54
C ARG A 103 4.97 -20.42 -1.00
N GLU A 104 4.20 -21.34 -0.43
CA GLU A 104 2.73 -21.26 -0.51
C GLU A 104 2.26 -19.97 0.17
N TRP A 105 1.42 -19.22 -0.52
CA TRP A 105 0.94 -17.93 -0.04
C TRP A 105 -0.39 -18.08 0.72
N GLY A 106 -0.54 -17.33 1.80
CA GLY A 106 -1.76 -17.37 2.62
C GLY A 106 -2.99 -16.89 1.86
N LYS A 107 -4.14 -17.51 2.13
CA LYS A 107 -5.45 -17.06 1.63
C LYS A 107 -6.09 -16.13 2.67
N PRO A 108 -6.41 -14.87 2.33
CA PRO A 108 -7.10 -13.98 3.25
C PRO A 108 -8.44 -14.58 3.69
N VAL A 109 -8.75 -14.42 4.98
CA VAL A 109 -10.08 -14.78 5.50
C VAL A 109 -11.09 -13.76 4.97
N SER A 110 -12.19 -14.25 4.42
CA SER A 110 -13.29 -13.39 3.95
C SER A 110 -14.63 -13.95 4.42
N MET A 111 -15.53 -13.05 4.81
CA MET A 111 -16.92 -13.38 5.12
C MET A 111 -17.70 -13.54 3.82
N SER A 112 -18.63 -14.50 3.78
CA SER A 112 -19.49 -14.69 2.62
C SER A 112 -20.38 -13.47 2.39
N GLN A 113 -20.69 -13.18 1.13
CA GLN A 113 -21.53 -12.03 0.78
C GLN A 113 -22.95 -12.17 1.37
N GLU A 114 -23.48 -13.39 1.43
CA GLU A 114 -24.77 -13.69 2.05
C GLU A 114 -24.81 -13.26 3.52
N VAL A 115 -23.76 -13.57 4.30
CA VAL A 115 -23.70 -13.18 5.71
C VAL A 115 -23.55 -11.68 5.86
N LYS A 116 -22.73 -11.02 5.03
CA LYS A 116 -22.59 -9.56 5.05
C LYS A 116 -23.94 -8.87 4.81
N ASN A 117 -24.61 -9.23 3.70
CA ASN A 117 -25.91 -8.65 3.35
C ASN A 117 -26.94 -8.85 4.47
N LYS A 118 -27.02 -10.07 5.02
CA LYS A 118 -27.95 -10.37 6.11
C LYS A 118 -27.71 -9.49 7.34
N ILE A 119 -26.44 -9.27 7.71
CA ILE A 119 -26.09 -8.46 8.88
C ILE A 119 -26.31 -6.97 8.60
N ASP A 120 -26.02 -6.50 7.38
CA ASP A 120 -26.29 -5.13 6.96
C ASP A 120 -27.80 -4.82 7.03
N ASP A 121 -28.67 -5.74 6.59
CA ASP A 121 -30.13 -5.57 6.60
C ASP A 121 -30.72 -5.45 8.03
N ILE A 122 -30.13 -6.13 9.01
CA ILE A 122 -30.61 -6.12 10.41
C ILE A 122 -29.82 -5.16 11.30
N TRP A 123 -28.82 -4.45 10.77
CA TRP A 123 -27.85 -3.71 11.60
C TRP A 123 -28.53 -2.70 12.54
N ASP A 124 -29.50 -1.95 12.02
CA ASP A 124 -30.27 -0.96 12.78
C ASP A 124 -31.12 -1.61 13.89
N GLU A 125 -31.62 -2.83 13.66
CA GLU A 125 -32.40 -3.58 14.65
C GLU A 125 -31.55 -4.09 15.81
N LEU A 126 -30.24 -4.24 15.60
CA LEU A 126 -29.32 -4.73 16.65
C LEU A 126 -29.10 -3.69 17.76
N GLY A 127 -29.43 -2.42 17.54
CA GLY A 127 -29.28 -1.36 18.55
C GLY A 127 -27.82 -1.10 18.96
N ILE A 128 -26.88 -1.33 18.05
CA ILE A 128 -25.44 -1.13 18.28
C ILE A 128 -25.00 0.19 17.62
N ASP A 129 -24.62 1.17 18.44
CA ASP A 129 -24.10 2.45 17.95
C ASP A 129 -22.60 2.38 17.62
N PHE A 130 -22.20 3.03 16.51
CA PHE A 130 -20.80 3.32 16.23
C PHE A 130 -20.33 4.51 17.09
N LYS A 131 -19.36 4.28 17.97
CA LYS A 131 -18.60 5.34 18.66
C LYS A 131 -17.50 5.91 17.78
#